data_AF-A0A7M7GR61-F1
#
_entry.id   AF-A0A7M7GR61-F1
#
_cell.length_a   1.000
_cell.length_b   1.000
_cell.length_c   1.000
_cell.angle_alpha   90.00
_cell.angle_beta   90.00
_cell.angle_gamma   90.00
#
_symmetry.space_group_name_H-M   'P 1'
#
loop_
_entity.id
_entity.type
_entity.pdbx_description
1 polymer ?
#
loop_
_entity_poly.entity_id
_entity_poly.type
_entity_poly.pdbx_seq_one_letter_code
_entity_poly.pdbx_strand_id
1 'polypeptide(L)'
;MKIKMVKEKKKLKSIKDFYRRHPNEISIPMSVEFEELAKMRENPTEELSNLVEFTDEEGYGKYLDLHECYEKYINLKGIEKIDYITYLSTFDHLFDIPRERKNAEYQKYVESLLEYLIDYLSRVRPLLDINAELEEASKQFETEWENSTFPGWPKETGSALTHVGAHLELSAFSSWEELASLGLDRLKSALMALGLKCGGTLEERAQRLFSTKGEASLDPNLLAKSSKNRKSGKGRNSEKQKEIAYLESHVYKLAELVSTQRVATKENVQRKQARTEGERGDSDAEASASESEEEDDNEVPYNPKNLPLGWDGKPIPYWLYKLHGLNISYNCEICGNFTYKGPKAFQRHFAEWRHAHGMRCLGIPNTAHFANVTQIEDALALWEKLKAQKQAERWQPEQEEEFEDSLGNVVNRKTYEDLKRQGLL
;
A
#
# COMPACT_ATOMS: atom_id res chain seq x y z
N MET A 1 -60.36 18.12 -17.96
CA MET A 1 -60.50 17.09 -16.89
C MET A 1 -61.11 15.77 -17.39
N LYS A 2 -62.30 15.74 -18.01
CA LYS A 2 -62.99 14.49 -18.42
C LYS A 2 -62.16 13.56 -19.33
N ILE A 3 -61.38 14.09 -20.27
CA ILE A 3 -60.55 13.28 -21.19
C ILE A 3 -59.39 12.58 -20.46
N LYS A 4 -58.77 13.22 -19.45
CA LYS A 4 -57.71 12.59 -18.63
C LYS A 4 -58.28 11.44 -17.81
N MET A 5 -59.45 11.64 -17.19
CA MET A 5 -60.19 10.60 -16.45
C MET A 5 -60.55 9.39 -17.32
N VAL A 6 -60.99 9.60 -18.56
CA VAL A 6 -61.32 8.49 -19.48
C VAL A 6 -60.06 7.69 -19.86
N LYS A 7 -58.94 8.38 -20.09
CA LYS A 7 -57.65 7.72 -20.35
C LYS A 7 -57.16 6.90 -19.13
N GLU A 8 -57.28 7.44 -17.92
CA GLU A 8 -56.94 6.72 -16.69
C GLU A 8 -57.83 5.49 -16.46
N LYS A 9 -59.14 5.60 -16.66
CA LYS A 9 -60.05 4.45 -16.56
C LYS A 9 -59.70 3.36 -17.57
N LYS A 10 -59.29 3.73 -18.79
CA LYS A 10 -58.85 2.76 -19.81
C LYS A 10 -57.55 2.07 -19.39
N LYS A 11 -56.58 2.80 -18.83
CA LYS A 11 -55.34 2.23 -18.28
C LYS A 11 -55.64 1.27 -17.11
N LEU A 12 -56.48 1.68 -16.16
CA LEU A 12 -56.85 0.86 -15.02
C LEU A 12 -57.57 -0.43 -15.46
N LYS A 13 -58.44 -0.35 -16.46
CA LYS A 13 -59.10 -1.53 -17.04
C LYS A 13 -58.07 -2.49 -17.66
N SER A 14 -57.11 -1.96 -18.41
CA SER A 14 -56.02 -2.76 -18.99
C SER A 14 -55.20 -3.48 -17.92
N ILE A 15 -54.86 -2.80 -16.81
CA ILE A 15 -54.11 -3.39 -15.70
C ILE A 15 -54.93 -4.50 -15.02
N LYS A 16 -56.22 -4.25 -14.75
CA LYS A 16 -57.10 -5.27 -14.15
C LYS A 16 -57.29 -6.49 -15.06
N ASP A 17 -57.39 -6.28 -16.37
CA ASP A 17 -57.51 -7.37 -17.34
C ASP A 17 -56.20 -8.18 -17.45
N PHE A 18 -55.04 -7.55 -17.26
CA PHE A 18 -53.75 -8.24 -17.17
C PHE A 18 -53.68 -9.18 -15.95
N TYR A 19 -53.95 -8.67 -14.73
CA TYR A 19 -53.93 -9.51 -13.51
C TYR A 19 -55.01 -10.61 -13.50
N ARG A 20 -56.11 -10.43 -14.24
CA ARG A 20 -57.10 -11.50 -14.45
C ARG A 20 -56.60 -12.63 -15.33
N ARG A 21 -55.69 -12.36 -16.27
CA ARG A 21 -55.08 -13.36 -17.16
C ARG A 21 -53.87 -14.05 -16.52
N HIS A 22 -53.22 -13.38 -15.58
CA HIS A 22 -52.04 -13.89 -14.85
C HIS A 22 -52.34 -14.04 -13.34
N PRO A 23 -53.31 -14.89 -12.93
CA PRO A 23 -53.72 -15.01 -11.53
C PRO A 23 -52.67 -15.65 -10.61
N ASN A 24 -51.67 -16.32 -11.19
CA ASN A 24 -50.60 -17.02 -10.47
C ASN A 24 -49.28 -16.23 -10.45
N GLU A 25 -49.26 -15.02 -11.02
CA GLU A 25 -48.10 -14.14 -10.98
C GLU A 25 -48.07 -13.46 -9.60
N ILE A 26 -47.39 -14.12 -8.67
CA ILE A 26 -47.16 -13.60 -7.32
C ILE A 26 -46.07 -12.54 -7.45
N SER A 27 -46.40 -11.28 -7.16
CA SER A 27 -45.37 -10.25 -6.99
C SER A 27 -44.52 -10.67 -5.80
N ILE A 28 -43.25 -10.97 -6.03
CA ILE A 28 -42.30 -11.25 -4.97
C ILE A 28 -42.25 -9.99 -4.09
N PRO A 29 -42.70 -10.05 -2.83
CA PRO A 29 -42.61 -8.90 -1.95
C PRO A 29 -41.15 -8.56 -1.72
N MET A 30 -40.83 -7.27 -1.64
CA MET A 30 -39.47 -6.78 -1.38
C MET A 30 -38.82 -7.41 -0.13
N SER A 31 -39.64 -7.83 0.84
CA SER A 31 -39.17 -8.57 2.04
C SER A 31 -38.49 -9.90 1.71
N VAL A 32 -38.93 -10.60 0.66
CA VAL A 32 -38.32 -11.87 0.22
C VAL A 32 -36.94 -11.60 -0.39
N GLU A 33 -36.79 -10.54 -1.18
CA GLU A 33 -35.48 -10.13 -1.71
C GLU A 33 -34.52 -9.72 -0.59
N PHE A 34 -34.99 -9.01 0.44
CA PHE A 34 -34.19 -8.69 1.62
C PHE A 34 -33.80 -9.94 2.44
N GLU A 35 -34.71 -10.90 2.59
CA GLU A 35 -34.41 -12.18 3.26
C GLU A 35 -33.42 -13.03 2.47
N GLU A 36 -33.49 -13.04 1.14
CA GLU A 36 -32.53 -13.72 0.28
C GLU A 36 -31.14 -13.07 0.33
N LEU A 37 -31.08 -11.73 0.31
CA LEU A 37 -29.83 -10.98 0.50
C LEU A 37 -29.22 -11.22 1.89
N ALA A 38 -30.05 -11.32 2.94
CA ALA A 38 -29.59 -11.66 4.29
C ALA A 38 -29.01 -13.08 4.34
N LYS A 39 -29.69 -14.06 3.71
CA LYS A 39 -29.20 -15.44 3.61
C LYS A 39 -27.89 -15.55 2.81
N MET A 40 -27.75 -14.78 1.73
CA MET A 40 -26.51 -14.73 0.94
C MET A 40 -25.35 -14.12 1.74
N ARG A 41 -25.62 -13.20 2.67
CA ARG A 41 -24.61 -12.64 3.58
C ARG A 41 -24.23 -13.61 4.70
N GLU A 42 -25.20 -14.34 5.25
CA GLU A 42 -24.99 -15.28 6.36
C GLU A 42 -24.29 -16.57 5.91
N ASN A 43 -24.54 -17.03 4.68
CA ASN A 43 -23.86 -18.17 4.06
C ASN A 43 -23.33 -17.76 2.68
N PRO A 44 -22.26 -16.96 2.60
CA PRO A 44 -21.66 -16.59 1.32
C PRO A 44 -21.17 -17.87 0.65
N THR A 45 -21.57 -18.10 -0.60
CA THR A 45 -20.94 -19.11 -1.45
C THR A 45 -19.47 -18.75 -1.65
N GLU A 46 -18.60 -19.72 -1.97
CA GLU A 46 -17.19 -19.43 -2.30
C GLU A 46 -17.06 -18.34 -3.38
N GLU A 47 -18.00 -18.31 -4.33
CA GLU A 47 -18.10 -17.29 -5.39
C GLU A 47 -18.44 -15.88 -4.86
N LEU A 48 -19.15 -15.77 -3.74
CA LEU A 48 -19.51 -14.49 -3.13
C LEU A 48 -18.42 -13.98 -2.17
N SER A 49 -17.66 -14.91 -1.59
CA SER A 49 -16.53 -14.60 -0.71
C SER A 49 -15.36 -13.98 -1.50
N ASN A 50 -15.23 -14.34 -2.78
CA ASN A 50 -14.18 -13.87 -3.69
C ASN A 50 -14.64 -12.79 -4.68
N LEU A 51 -15.67 -11.99 -4.34
CA LEU A 51 -16.15 -10.92 -5.24
C LEU A 51 -15.06 -9.90 -5.59
N VAL A 52 -14.08 -9.74 -4.71
CA VAL A 52 -12.94 -8.85 -4.88
C VAL A 52 -11.69 -9.57 -4.43
N GLU A 53 -10.79 -9.85 -5.37
CA GLU A 53 -9.51 -10.48 -5.06
C GLU A 53 -8.52 -9.42 -4.58
N PHE A 54 -7.86 -9.69 -3.46
CA PHE A 54 -6.70 -8.93 -2.98
C PHE A 54 -5.49 -9.84 -2.94
N THR A 55 -4.32 -9.26 -3.14
CA THR A 55 -3.07 -9.99 -2.86
C THR A 55 -2.87 -10.10 -1.36
N ASP A 56 -2.12 -11.12 -0.92
CA ASP A 56 -1.83 -11.34 0.51
C ASP A 56 -1.10 -10.12 1.13
N GLU A 57 -0.24 -9.45 0.36
CA GLU A 57 0.49 -8.25 0.81
C GLU A 57 -0.41 -7.01 0.92
N GLU A 58 -1.51 -6.93 0.16
CA GLU A 58 -2.51 -5.85 0.27
C GLU A 58 -3.39 -5.99 1.53
N GLY A 59 -3.51 -7.20 2.09
CA GLY A 59 -4.25 -7.47 3.32
C GLY A 59 -5.69 -6.94 3.27
N TYR A 60 -6.47 -7.35 2.26
CA TYR A 60 -7.86 -6.93 2.04
C TYR A 60 -8.06 -5.40 2.00
N GLY A 61 -7.10 -4.67 1.44
CA GLY A 61 -7.17 -3.21 1.29
C GLY A 61 -6.61 -2.41 2.47
N LYS A 62 -5.95 -3.08 3.42
CA LYS A 62 -5.26 -2.43 4.55
C LYS A 62 -3.93 -1.80 4.12
N TYR A 63 -3.24 -2.44 3.18
CA TYR A 63 -1.93 -2.04 2.68
C TYR A 63 -1.93 -1.93 1.15
N LEU A 64 -0.94 -1.21 0.62
CA LEU A 64 -0.66 -1.11 -0.81
C LEU A 64 0.52 -2.02 -1.15
N ASP A 65 0.37 -2.87 -2.15
CA ASP A 65 1.51 -3.58 -2.75
C ASP A 65 2.11 -2.74 -3.88
N LEU A 66 3.08 -1.90 -3.52
CA LEU A 66 3.81 -1.07 -4.47
C LEU A 66 5.17 -1.66 -4.88
N HIS A 67 5.44 -2.93 -4.59
CA HIS A 67 6.76 -3.51 -4.84
C HIS A 67 7.07 -3.59 -6.34
N GLU A 68 6.10 -4.02 -7.16
CA GLU A 68 6.27 -4.06 -8.63
C GLU A 68 6.50 -2.65 -9.20
N CYS A 69 5.78 -1.65 -8.71
CA CYS A 69 5.97 -0.26 -9.10
C CYS A 69 7.35 0.26 -8.69
N TYR A 70 7.83 -0.11 -7.51
CA TYR A 70 9.17 0.25 -7.02
C TYR A 70 10.28 -0.35 -7.87
N GLU A 71 10.18 -1.60 -8.28
CA GLU A 71 11.15 -2.21 -9.19
C GLU A 71 11.22 -1.47 -10.53
N LYS A 72 10.05 -1.11 -11.09
CA LYS A 72 9.97 -0.27 -12.31
C LYS A 72 10.62 1.09 -12.08
N TYR A 73 10.43 1.72 -10.92
CA TYR A 73 11.05 3.00 -10.56
C TYR A 73 12.58 2.92 -10.50
N ILE A 74 13.15 1.93 -9.81
CA ILE A 74 14.61 1.76 -9.69
C ILE A 74 15.28 1.54 -11.05
N ASN A 75 14.55 0.93 -11.99
CA ASN A 75 15.03 0.66 -13.34
C ASN A 75 15.02 1.89 -14.25
N LEU A 76 14.46 3.03 -13.81
CA LEU A 76 14.45 4.27 -14.57
C LEU A 76 15.86 4.84 -14.72
N LYS A 77 16.25 5.13 -15.96
CA LYS A 77 17.59 5.62 -16.27
C LYS A 77 17.81 7.03 -15.75
N GLY A 78 18.90 7.18 -15.01
CA GLY A 78 19.37 8.46 -14.53
C GLY A 78 18.67 8.94 -13.26
N ILE A 79 17.66 8.25 -12.72
CA ILE A 79 17.05 8.60 -11.44
C ILE A 79 17.90 8.03 -10.29
N GLU A 80 17.94 8.73 -9.16
CA GLU A 80 18.66 8.25 -7.98
C GLU A 80 17.95 7.05 -7.38
N LYS A 81 18.72 6.01 -7.02
CA LYS A 81 18.16 4.79 -6.43
C LYS A 81 17.89 5.04 -4.96
N ILE A 82 16.62 4.99 -4.59
CA ILE A 82 16.15 5.12 -3.21
C ILE A 82 15.70 3.76 -2.67
N ASP A 83 15.67 3.61 -1.35
CA ASP A 83 15.11 2.44 -0.68
C ASP A 83 13.57 2.45 -0.73
N TYR A 84 12.96 1.30 -0.46
CA TYR A 84 11.51 1.11 -0.58
C TYR A 84 10.71 2.01 0.38
N ILE A 85 11.19 2.24 1.61
CA ILE A 85 10.49 3.10 2.58
C ILE A 85 10.48 4.56 2.11
N THR A 86 11.62 5.03 1.58
CA THR A 86 11.69 6.36 0.98
C THR A 86 10.77 6.45 -0.24
N TYR A 87 10.75 5.44 -1.11
CA TYR A 87 9.84 5.38 -2.24
C TYR A 87 8.37 5.48 -1.82
N LEU A 88 7.91 4.71 -0.82
CA LEU A 88 6.55 4.81 -0.28
C LEU A 88 6.22 6.21 0.26
N SER A 89 7.24 6.96 0.66
CA SER A 89 7.10 8.33 1.18
C SER A 89 7.15 9.39 0.08
N THR A 90 7.59 9.08 -1.13
CA THR A 90 7.83 10.08 -2.18
C THR A 90 7.35 9.67 -3.58
N PHE A 91 6.61 8.56 -3.73
CA PHE A 91 6.13 8.10 -5.04
C PHE A 91 5.19 9.12 -5.71
N ASP A 92 4.54 9.97 -4.91
CA ASP A 92 3.70 11.09 -5.33
C ASP A 92 4.50 12.39 -5.53
N HIS A 93 5.81 12.43 -5.25
CA HIS A 93 6.66 13.60 -5.49
C HIS A 93 7.25 13.58 -6.90
N LEU A 94 6.39 13.42 -7.91
CA LEU A 94 6.80 13.37 -9.32
C LEU A 94 7.33 14.72 -9.83
N PHE A 95 7.11 15.80 -9.08
CA PHE A 95 7.65 17.13 -9.34
C PHE A 95 9.16 17.25 -9.06
N ASP A 96 9.73 16.36 -8.23
CA ASP A 96 11.17 16.35 -7.96
C ASP A 96 11.98 15.75 -9.12
N ILE A 97 11.32 15.01 -10.02
CA ILE A 97 11.97 14.36 -11.16
C ILE A 97 12.20 15.40 -12.28
N PRO A 98 13.45 15.61 -12.72
CA PRO A 98 13.76 16.56 -13.78
C PRO A 98 13.04 16.23 -15.09
N ARG A 99 12.57 17.27 -15.81
CA ARG A 99 11.86 17.15 -17.10
C ARG A 99 12.65 16.36 -18.14
N GLU A 100 13.98 16.45 -18.12
CA GLU A 100 14.89 15.73 -19.02
C GLU A 100 14.89 14.21 -18.79
N ARG A 101 14.42 13.76 -17.63
CA ARG A 101 14.33 12.34 -17.25
C ARG A 101 12.93 11.76 -17.44
N LYS A 102 11.93 12.59 -17.72
CA LYS A 102 10.54 12.19 -18.01
C LYS A 102 10.41 11.64 -19.44
N ASN A 103 11.05 10.48 -19.63
CA ASN A 103 11.15 9.77 -20.91
C ASN A 103 9.97 8.80 -21.11
N ALA A 104 9.93 8.09 -22.23
CA ALA A 104 8.93 7.05 -22.47
C ALA A 104 8.95 5.90 -21.44
N GLU A 105 10.14 5.56 -20.89
CA GLU A 105 10.25 4.56 -19.80
C GLU A 105 9.59 5.08 -18.51
N TYR A 106 9.75 6.36 -18.20
CA TYR A 106 9.09 7.01 -17.07
C TYR A 106 7.57 7.08 -17.25
N GLN A 107 7.11 7.46 -18.44
CA GLN A 107 5.68 7.46 -18.76
C GLN A 107 5.04 6.10 -18.49
N LYS A 108 5.68 5.00 -18.93
CA LYS A 108 5.19 3.64 -18.67
C LYS A 108 5.13 3.29 -17.18
N TYR A 109 6.11 3.76 -16.40
CA TYR A 109 6.10 3.60 -14.96
C TYR A 109 4.89 4.32 -14.33
N VAL A 110 4.66 5.58 -14.71
CA VAL A 110 3.51 6.37 -14.23
C VAL A 110 2.19 5.73 -14.63
N GLU A 111 2.07 5.23 -15.86
CA GLU A 111 0.89 4.48 -16.34
C GLU A 111 0.65 3.22 -15.51
N SER A 112 1.69 2.41 -15.24
CA SER A 112 1.57 1.23 -14.37
C SER A 112 1.15 1.59 -12.94
N LEU A 113 1.69 2.68 -12.39
CA LEU A 113 1.32 3.15 -11.05
C LEU A 113 -0.14 3.60 -11.00
N LEU A 114 -0.61 4.34 -12.02
CA LEU A 114 -2.01 4.74 -12.15
C LEU A 114 -2.94 3.54 -12.27
N GLU A 115 -2.61 2.59 -13.14
CA GLU A 115 -3.38 1.37 -13.34
C GLU A 115 -3.56 0.61 -12.03
N TYR A 116 -2.47 0.41 -11.28
CA TYR A 116 -2.51 -0.19 -9.95
C TYR A 116 -3.40 0.59 -8.98
N LEU A 117 -3.21 1.90 -8.86
CA LEU A 117 -3.96 2.72 -7.90
C LEU A 117 -5.46 2.79 -8.22
N ILE A 118 -5.83 2.86 -9.50
CA ILE A 118 -7.24 2.86 -9.93
C ILE A 118 -7.88 1.51 -9.61
N ASP A 119 -7.24 0.42 -9.99
CA ASP A 119 -7.72 -0.93 -9.71
C ASP A 119 -7.87 -1.16 -8.20
N TYR A 120 -6.84 -0.84 -7.42
CA TYR A 120 -6.86 -0.93 -5.96
C TYR A 120 -7.99 -0.11 -5.33
N LEU A 121 -8.19 1.15 -5.75
CA LEU A 121 -9.26 1.99 -5.21
C LEU A 121 -10.65 1.45 -5.59
N SER A 122 -10.81 0.86 -6.77
CA SER A 122 -12.08 0.24 -7.18
C SER A 122 -12.44 -0.96 -6.29
N ARG A 123 -11.43 -1.68 -5.82
CA ARG A 123 -11.56 -2.83 -4.91
C ARG A 123 -11.80 -2.40 -3.46
N VAL A 124 -11.04 -1.41 -2.95
CA VAL A 124 -11.14 -0.96 -1.54
C VAL A 124 -12.33 -0.04 -1.29
N ARG A 125 -12.72 0.79 -2.27
CA ARG A 125 -13.83 1.74 -2.16
C ARG A 125 -14.77 1.62 -3.36
N PRO A 126 -15.52 0.52 -3.49
CA PRO A 126 -16.39 0.27 -4.66
C PRO A 126 -17.53 1.29 -4.83
N LEU A 127 -17.86 2.03 -3.77
CA LEU A 127 -18.87 3.11 -3.81
C LEU A 127 -18.31 4.47 -4.24
N LEU A 128 -16.99 4.61 -4.34
CA LEU A 128 -16.35 5.84 -4.79
C LEU A 128 -16.42 5.92 -6.32
N ASP A 129 -16.94 7.03 -6.84
CA ASP A 129 -16.90 7.29 -8.27
C ASP A 129 -15.52 7.83 -8.66
N ILE A 130 -14.60 6.90 -8.96
CA ILE A 130 -13.22 7.23 -9.36
C ILE A 130 -13.21 8.11 -10.61
N ASN A 131 -14.14 7.92 -11.55
CA ASN A 131 -14.19 8.73 -12.76
C ASN A 131 -14.50 10.19 -12.44
N ALA A 132 -15.42 10.46 -11.51
CA ALA A 132 -15.72 11.81 -11.06
C ALA A 132 -14.49 12.49 -10.42
N GLU A 133 -13.74 11.76 -9.60
CA GLU A 133 -12.49 12.26 -8.98
C GLU A 133 -11.40 12.56 -10.03
N LEU A 134 -11.25 11.69 -11.05
CA LEU A 134 -10.30 11.90 -12.15
C LEU A 134 -10.72 13.06 -13.07
N GLU A 135 -12.02 13.23 -13.32
CA GLU A 135 -12.55 14.38 -14.06
C GLU A 135 -12.32 15.70 -13.32
N GLU A 136 -12.47 15.71 -11.99
CA GLU A 136 -12.14 16.86 -11.17
C GLU A 136 -10.65 17.19 -11.27
N ALA A 137 -9.77 16.19 -11.10
CA ALA A 137 -8.33 16.35 -11.25
C ALA A 137 -7.95 16.87 -12.65
N SER A 138 -8.64 16.42 -13.70
CA SER A 138 -8.45 16.87 -15.08
C SER A 138 -8.81 18.35 -15.26
N LYS A 139 -9.90 18.81 -14.65
CA LYS A 139 -10.33 20.23 -14.69
C LYS A 139 -9.34 21.13 -13.92
N GLN A 140 -8.89 20.66 -12.76
CA GLN A 140 -7.87 21.36 -11.97
C GLN A 140 -6.55 21.44 -12.75
N PHE A 141 -6.12 20.34 -13.36
CA PHE A 141 -4.94 20.28 -14.21
C PHE A 141 -5.00 21.28 -15.36
N GLU A 142 -6.07 21.34 -16.14
CA GLU A 142 -6.16 22.29 -17.26
C GLU A 142 -6.07 23.74 -16.76
N THR A 143 -6.70 24.06 -15.63
CA THR A 143 -6.61 25.38 -15.00
C THR A 143 -5.18 25.71 -14.57
N GLU A 144 -4.49 24.77 -13.91
CA GLU A 144 -3.10 24.93 -13.46
C GLU A 144 -2.11 24.96 -14.62
N TRP A 145 -2.39 24.22 -15.70
CA TRP A 145 -1.57 24.16 -16.90
C TRP A 145 -1.64 25.48 -17.68
N GLU A 146 -2.85 26.02 -17.88
CA GLU A 146 -3.07 27.33 -18.51
C GLU A 146 -2.36 28.46 -17.72
N ASN A 147 -2.49 28.44 -16.39
CA ASN A 147 -1.83 29.38 -15.50
C ASN A 147 -0.32 29.09 -15.33
N SER A 148 0.13 27.91 -15.73
CA SER A 148 1.50 27.41 -15.58
C SER A 148 2.00 27.40 -14.14
N THR A 149 1.09 27.01 -13.25
CA THR A 149 1.35 26.75 -11.84
C THR A 149 1.51 25.26 -11.56
N PHE A 150 1.36 24.40 -12.58
CA PHE A 150 1.43 22.95 -12.41
C PHE A 150 2.82 22.49 -11.91
N PRO A 151 2.90 21.76 -10.78
CA PRO A 151 4.16 21.34 -10.16
C PRO A 151 5.05 20.50 -11.09
N GLY A 152 6.36 20.71 -11.06
CA GLY A 152 7.32 19.96 -11.90
C GLY A 152 7.36 20.37 -13.37
N TRP A 153 6.52 21.32 -13.80
CA TRP A 153 6.46 21.83 -15.18
C TRP A 153 6.51 23.36 -15.25
N PRO A 154 7.57 24.00 -14.72
CA PRO A 154 7.71 25.45 -14.84
C PRO A 154 7.79 25.88 -16.32
N LYS A 155 7.12 26.97 -16.68
CA LYS A 155 7.31 27.63 -17.98
C LYS A 155 8.81 27.91 -18.15
N GLU A 156 9.35 27.65 -19.35
CA GLU A 156 10.71 28.05 -19.76
C GLU A 156 10.86 29.58 -19.70
N THR A 157 10.95 30.13 -18.49
CA THR A 157 11.33 31.51 -18.23
C THR A 157 12.85 31.55 -18.29
N GLY A 158 13.41 31.61 -19.50
CA GLY A 158 14.81 32.02 -19.63
C GLY A 158 15.74 31.30 -20.60
N SER A 159 15.26 30.64 -21.67
CA SER A 159 16.08 30.54 -22.90
C SER A 159 15.99 31.83 -23.75
N ALA A 160 15.53 32.93 -23.12
CA ALA A 160 15.70 34.27 -23.65
C ALA A 160 17.11 34.82 -23.35
N LEU A 161 17.79 34.37 -22.28
CA LEU A 161 19.15 34.86 -21.96
C LEU A 161 20.26 34.18 -22.79
N THR A 162 20.01 33.01 -23.39
CA THR A 162 21.01 32.29 -24.20
C THR A 162 20.87 32.55 -25.70
N HIS A 163 19.72 33.06 -26.16
CA HIS A 163 19.47 33.39 -27.57
C HIS A 163 19.30 34.88 -27.86
N VAL A 164 19.01 35.71 -26.86
CA VAL A 164 19.11 37.17 -26.99
C VAL A 164 20.43 37.59 -26.35
N GLY A 165 21.52 37.43 -27.10
CA GLY A 165 22.70 38.24 -26.81
C GLY A 165 22.25 39.69 -26.75
N ALA A 166 22.65 40.40 -25.69
CA ALA A 166 22.33 41.82 -25.47
C ALA A 166 22.27 42.57 -26.80
N HIS A 167 21.17 43.30 -27.05
CA HIS A 167 20.99 44.12 -28.24
C HIS A 167 22.27 44.93 -28.47
N LEU A 168 23.08 44.51 -29.45
CA LEU A 168 24.34 45.18 -29.71
C LEU A 168 23.98 46.43 -30.51
N GLU A 169 24.05 47.60 -29.86
CA GLU A 169 23.71 48.85 -30.52
C GLU A 169 24.81 49.21 -31.52
N LEU A 170 24.55 48.96 -32.81
CA LEU A 170 25.52 49.17 -33.90
C LEU A 170 25.86 50.65 -34.11
N SER A 171 25.05 51.57 -33.56
CA SER A 171 25.29 53.03 -33.57
C SER A 171 26.62 53.40 -32.92
N ALA A 172 27.04 52.67 -31.87
CA ALA A 172 28.23 52.95 -31.06
C ALA A 172 29.56 52.57 -31.72
N PHE A 173 29.54 51.79 -32.81
CA PHE A 173 30.75 51.29 -33.48
C PHE A 173 31.02 52.04 -34.77
N SER A 174 32.23 52.55 -34.95
CA SER A 174 32.62 53.36 -36.12
C SER A 174 33.11 52.53 -37.29
N SER A 175 33.56 51.29 -37.04
CA SER A 175 34.06 50.36 -38.05
C SER A 175 33.78 48.89 -37.71
N TRP A 176 33.98 47.99 -38.68
CA TRP A 176 33.77 46.55 -38.47
C TRP A 176 34.94 45.92 -37.67
N GLU A 177 36.13 46.52 -37.69
CA GLU A 177 37.28 46.11 -36.89
C GLU A 177 37.02 46.25 -35.38
N GLU A 178 36.28 47.28 -34.96
CA GLU A 178 35.85 47.43 -33.56
C GLU A 178 34.86 46.33 -33.16
N LEU A 179 33.97 45.91 -34.07
CA LEU A 179 33.06 44.77 -33.84
C LEU A 179 33.80 43.43 -33.78
N ALA A 180 34.85 43.26 -34.59
CA ALA A 180 35.73 42.09 -34.56
C ALA A 180 36.38 41.90 -33.17
N SER A 181 36.76 43.00 -32.50
CA SER A 181 37.36 42.97 -31.16
C SER A 181 36.43 42.40 -30.06
N LEU A 182 35.10 42.37 -30.29
CA LEU A 182 34.12 41.82 -29.35
C LEU A 182 34.17 40.28 -29.24
N GLY A 183 34.87 39.62 -30.16
CA GLY A 183 35.07 38.19 -30.16
C GLY A 183 33.93 37.39 -30.79
N LEU A 184 34.23 36.12 -31.03
CA LEU A 184 33.42 35.25 -31.88
C LEU A 184 32.00 34.97 -31.31
N ASP A 185 31.88 34.86 -29.99
CA ASP A 185 30.63 34.52 -29.30
C ASP A 185 29.64 35.69 -29.25
N ARG A 186 30.13 36.92 -29.09
CA ARG A 186 29.31 38.15 -29.15
C ARG A 186 28.76 38.37 -30.56
N LEU A 187 29.62 38.23 -31.58
CA LEU A 187 29.23 38.35 -32.99
C LEU A 187 28.22 37.28 -33.42
N LYS A 188 28.45 36.02 -33.00
CA LYS A 188 27.52 34.91 -33.27
C LYS A 188 26.15 35.18 -32.66
N SER A 189 26.11 35.64 -31.41
CA SER A 189 24.86 35.96 -30.71
C SER A 189 24.11 37.10 -31.38
N ALA A 190 24.81 38.18 -31.78
CA ALA A 190 24.21 39.31 -32.47
C ALA A 190 23.68 38.96 -33.88
N LEU A 191 24.43 38.15 -34.65
CA LEU A 191 23.97 37.65 -35.96
C LEU A 191 22.77 36.71 -35.84
N MET A 192 22.72 35.84 -34.81
CA MET A 192 21.56 34.99 -34.54
C MET A 192 20.33 35.81 -34.15
N ALA A 193 20.51 36.87 -33.35
CA ALA A 193 19.42 37.77 -32.96
C ALA A 193 18.78 38.48 -34.17
N LEU A 194 19.57 38.81 -35.20
CA LEU A 194 19.11 39.38 -36.47
C LEU A 194 18.71 38.34 -37.52
N GLY A 195 18.77 37.04 -37.20
CA GLY A 195 18.41 35.96 -38.13
C GLY A 195 19.38 35.76 -39.30
N LEU A 196 20.63 36.24 -39.19
CA LEU A 196 21.66 36.20 -40.23
C LEU A 196 22.52 34.93 -40.14
N LYS A 197 23.15 34.56 -41.26
CA LYS A 197 24.10 33.44 -41.31
C LYS A 197 25.33 33.70 -40.41
N CYS A 198 25.64 32.73 -39.55
CA CYS A 198 26.76 32.80 -38.60
C CYS A 198 28.04 32.08 -39.06
N GLY A 199 28.10 31.62 -40.32
CA GLY A 199 29.29 30.96 -40.90
C GLY A 199 30.35 31.98 -41.33
N GLY A 200 31.60 31.53 -41.43
CA GLY A 200 32.73 32.35 -41.86
C GLY A 200 33.74 32.70 -40.76
N THR A 201 34.77 33.44 -41.16
CA THR A 201 35.81 33.97 -40.26
C THR A 201 35.25 35.05 -39.33
N LEU A 202 36.01 35.43 -38.31
CA LEU A 202 35.62 36.48 -37.36
C LEU A 202 35.36 37.82 -38.06
N GLU A 203 36.18 38.16 -39.05
CA GLU A 203 36.08 39.38 -39.87
C GLU A 203 34.81 39.37 -40.74
N GLU A 204 34.53 38.25 -41.41
CA GLU A 204 33.32 38.09 -42.23
C GLU A 204 32.03 38.21 -41.41
N ARG A 205 32.05 37.77 -40.15
CA ARG A 205 30.92 37.92 -39.23
C ARG A 205 30.75 39.37 -38.78
N ALA A 206 31.84 40.06 -38.47
CA ALA A 206 31.83 41.47 -38.08
C ALA A 206 31.35 42.37 -39.23
N GLN A 207 31.83 42.14 -40.46
CA GLN A 207 31.39 42.84 -41.66
C GLN A 207 29.90 42.62 -41.96
N ARG A 208 29.41 41.38 -41.83
CA ARG A 208 27.98 41.04 -42.03
C ARG A 208 27.07 41.64 -40.96
N LEU A 209 27.57 41.80 -39.74
CA LEU A 209 26.83 42.49 -38.68
C LEU A 209 26.84 44.00 -38.92
N PHE A 210 27.99 44.58 -39.30
CA PHE A 210 28.14 46.00 -39.60
C PHE A 210 27.31 46.45 -40.82
N SER A 211 27.16 45.60 -41.84
CA SER A 211 26.33 45.92 -43.02
C SER A 211 24.86 46.15 -42.68
N THR A 212 24.40 45.68 -41.52
CA THR A 212 23.02 45.92 -41.05
C THR A 212 22.84 47.26 -40.32
N LYS A 213 23.92 48.05 -40.16
CA LYS A 213 23.89 49.36 -39.54
C LYS A 213 23.19 50.38 -40.45
N GLY A 214 21.94 50.72 -40.13
CA GLY A 214 21.18 51.77 -40.81
C GLY A 214 20.34 51.31 -42.00
N GLU A 215 20.34 50.02 -42.35
CA GLU A 215 19.43 49.45 -43.35
C GLU A 215 18.18 48.85 -42.68
N ALA A 216 17.00 49.30 -43.11
CA ALA A 216 15.72 48.76 -42.65
C ALA A 216 15.30 47.46 -43.38
N SER A 217 16.00 47.10 -44.47
CA SER A 217 15.67 45.95 -45.33
C SER A 217 16.90 45.07 -45.51
N LEU A 218 16.90 43.90 -44.89
CA LEU A 218 18.00 42.93 -44.97
C LEU A 218 17.91 42.10 -46.27
N ASP A 219 19.05 41.84 -46.92
CA ASP A 219 19.13 40.99 -48.13
C ASP A 219 18.62 39.56 -47.84
N PRO A 220 17.60 39.07 -48.58
CA PRO A 220 17.08 37.69 -48.48
C PRO A 220 18.14 36.59 -48.54
N ASN A 221 19.28 36.82 -49.20
CA ASN A 221 20.37 35.86 -49.31
C ASN A 221 21.24 35.73 -48.04
N LEU A 222 21.21 36.73 -47.15
CA LEU A 222 21.98 36.75 -45.90
C LEU A 222 21.22 36.14 -44.72
N LEU A 223 19.89 36.03 -44.84
CA LEU A 223 19.02 35.38 -43.87
C LEU A 223 19.31 33.88 -43.76
N ALA A 224 19.34 33.37 -42.53
CA ALA A 224 19.42 31.95 -42.29
C ALA A 224 18.12 31.28 -42.77
N LYS A 225 18.22 30.20 -43.55
CA LYS A 225 17.05 29.40 -43.92
C LYS A 225 16.37 28.91 -42.63
N SER A 226 15.20 29.46 -42.31
CA SER A 226 14.39 28.98 -41.19
C SER A 226 14.09 27.49 -41.42
N SER A 227 14.64 26.64 -40.55
CA SER A 227 14.37 25.21 -40.55
C SER A 227 12.89 24.98 -40.21
N LYS A 228 12.04 24.88 -41.25
CA LYS A 228 10.62 24.51 -41.11
C LYS A 228 10.43 23.14 -40.40
N ASN A 229 11.46 22.29 -40.35
CA ASN A 229 11.46 21.02 -39.62
C ASN A 229 11.64 21.14 -38.09
N ARG A 230 12.04 22.28 -37.53
CA ARG A 230 12.15 22.43 -36.06
C ARG A 230 10.80 22.71 -35.37
N LYS A 231 9.83 23.29 -36.08
CA LYS A 231 8.51 23.62 -35.50
C LYS A 231 7.62 22.38 -35.28
N SER A 232 7.65 21.40 -36.19
CA SER A 232 6.87 20.16 -36.04
C SER A 232 7.37 19.26 -34.91
N GLY A 233 8.70 19.16 -34.72
CA GLY A 233 9.29 18.42 -33.61
C GLY A 233 9.08 19.06 -32.24
N LYS A 234 9.08 20.40 -32.14
CA LYS A 234 8.84 21.13 -30.89
C LYS A 234 7.38 21.03 -30.42
N GLY A 235 6.42 21.08 -31.35
CA GLY A 235 4.99 20.89 -31.04
C GLY A 235 4.70 19.49 -30.51
N ARG A 236 5.19 18.45 -31.20
CA ARG A 236 5.00 17.05 -30.80
C ARG A 236 5.67 16.70 -29.47
N ASN A 237 6.78 17.35 -29.14
CA ASN A 237 7.42 17.17 -27.82
C ASN A 237 6.63 17.88 -26.70
N SER A 238 6.07 19.06 -26.99
CA SER A 238 5.23 19.79 -26.04
C SER A 238 3.93 19.04 -25.73
N GLU A 239 3.34 18.37 -26.71
CA GLU A 239 2.12 17.58 -26.55
C GLU A 239 2.37 16.35 -25.67
N LYS A 240 3.44 15.58 -25.96
CA LYS A 240 3.88 14.46 -25.11
C LYS A 240 4.17 14.87 -23.67
N GLN A 241 4.74 16.05 -23.48
CA GLN A 241 5.00 16.57 -22.15
C GLN A 241 3.72 16.96 -21.42
N LYS A 242 2.74 17.50 -22.13
CA LYS A 242 1.40 17.73 -21.59
C LYS A 242 0.73 16.40 -21.21
N GLU A 243 0.86 15.36 -22.04
CA GLU A 243 0.35 14.01 -21.73
C GLU A 243 0.96 13.44 -20.44
N ILE A 244 2.29 13.54 -20.27
CA ILE A 244 2.94 13.09 -19.03
C ILE A 244 2.47 13.90 -17.82
N ALA A 245 2.41 15.23 -17.95
CA ALA A 245 1.92 16.10 -16.87
C ALA A 245 0.45 15.78 -16.49
N TYR A 246 -0.37 15.44 -17.48
CA TYR A 246 -1.75 15.02 -17.27
C TYR A 246 -1.82 13.70 -16.49
N LEU A 247 -0.98 12.71 -16.79
CA LEU A 247 -0.91 11.48 -16.00
C LEU A 247 -0.44 11.75 -14.56
N GLU A 248 0.53 12.65 -14.37
CA GLU A 248 1.01 13.03 -13.04
C GLU A 248 -0.09 13.66 -12.18
N SER A 249 -0.97 14.48 -12.76
CA SER A 249 -2.09 15.07 -12.00
C SER A 249 -3.04 14.02 -11.45
N HIS A 250 -3.25 12.93 -12.21
CA HIS A 250 -4.08 11.81 -11.77
C HIS A 250 -3.38 11.05 -10.64
N VAL A 251 -2.05 10.86 -10.70
CA VAL A 251 -1.31 10.22 -9.62
C VAL A 251 -1.43 11.03 -8.34
N TYR A 252 -1.30 12.35 -8.39
CA TYR A 252 -1.43 13.20 -7.19
C TYR A 252 -2.81 13.05 -6.54
N LYS A 253 -3.89 13.08 -7.33
CA LYS A 253 -5.25 12.90 -6.84
C LYS A 253 -5.47 11.51 -6.22
N LEU A 254 -5.00 10.44 -6.89
CA LEU A 254 -5.15 9.08 -6.38
C LEU A 254 -4.28 8.85 -5.13
N ALA A 255 -3.08 9.42 -5.08
CA ALA A 255 -2.18 9.35 -3.92
C ALA A 255 -2.79 10.00 -2.67
N GLU A 256 -3.52 11.10 -2.84
CA GLU A 256 -4.31 11.72 -1.77
C GLU A 256 -5.37 10.76 -1.24
N LEU A 257 -6.11 10.09 -2.14
CA LEU A 257 -7.16 9.14 -1.78
C LEU A 257 -6.65 7.92 -1.02
N VAL A 258 -5.45 7.41 -1.35
CA VAL A 258 -4.81 6.27 -0.68
C VAL A 258 -3.84 6.67 0.44
N SER A 259 -3.85 7.93 0.87
CA SER A 259 -2.92 8.45 1.89
C SER A 259 -2.95 7.65 3.20
N THR A 260 -4.13 7.19 3.62
CA THR A 260 -4.30 6.33 4.80
C THR A 260 -3.60 4.98 4.65
N GLN A 261 -3.80 4.31 3.52
CA GLN A 261 -3.19 3.01 3.21
C GLN A 261 -1.68 3.15 3.03
N ARG A 262 -1.21 4.26 2.46
CA ARG A 262 0.22 4.57 2.33
C ARG A 262 0.92 4.63 3.69
N VAL A 263 0.33 5.31 4.67
CA VAL A 263 0.89 5.37 6.03
C VAL A 263 0.92 3.98 6.66
N ALA A 264 -0.19 3.24 6.59
CA ALA A 264 -0.29 1.89 7.11
C ALA A 264 0.76 0.94 6.49
N THR A 265 0.95 1.04 5.17
CA THR A 265 1.95 0.25 4.42
C THR A 265 3.36 0.57 4.89
N LYS A 266 3.69 1.86 5.04
CA LYS A 266 5.01 2.29 5.50
C LYS A 266 5.31 1.77 6.91
N GLU A 267 4.36 1.88 7.83
CA GLU A 267 4.51 1.35 9.18
C GLU A 267 4.67 -0.18 9.17
N ASN A 268 3.92 -0.89 8.33
CA ASN A 268 4.03 -2.34 8.17
C ASN A 268 5.42 -2.75 7.68
N VAL A 269 5.94 -2.07 6.65
CA VAL A 269 7.28 -2.32 6.11
C VAL A 269 8.36 -2.05 7.15
N GLN A 270 8.28 -0.92 7.87
CA GLN A 270 9.21 -0.59 8.96
C GLN A 270 9.19 -1.65 10.06
N ARG A 271 7.99 -2.10 10.46
CA ARG A 271 7.80 -3.18 11.44
C ARG A 271 8.38 -4.50 10.95
N LYS A 272 8.15 -4.89 9.69
CA LYS A 272 8.74 -6.08 9.05
C LYS A 272 10.29 -5.98 8.98
N GLN A 273 10.85 -4.78 8.79
CA GLN A 273 12.30 -4.57 8.68
C GLN A 273 13.02 -4.53 10.04
N ALA A 274 12.35 -4.09 11.10
CA ALA A 274 12.92 -4.06 12.45
C ALA A 274 13.00 -5.44 13.14
N ARG A 275 12.35 -6.46 12.58
CA ARG A 275 12.30 -7.82 13.12
C ARG A 275 13.59 -8.60 12.88
N THR A 276 13.94 -9.48 13.82
CA THR A 276 15.07 -10.40 13.66
C THR A 276 14.71 -11.58 12.76
N GLU A 277 15.71 -12.26 12.16
CA GLU A 277 15.53 -13.27 11.11
C GLU A 277 14.56 -14.41 11.49
N GLY A 278 14.47 -14.77 12.78
CA GLY A 278 13.53 -15.78 13.29
C GLY A 278 12.07 -15.30 13.44
N GLU A 279 11.84 -14.00 13.61
CA GLU A 279 10.50 -13.41 13.81
C GLU A 279 9.83 -13.02 12.48
N ARG A 280 10.60 -12.99 11.38
CA ARG A 280 10.10 -12.64 10.04
C ARG A 280 9.31 -13.80 9.41
N GLY A 281 9.72 -15.05 9.69
CA GLY A 281 9.03 -16.26 9.23
C GLY A 281 7.69 -16.54 9.93
N ASP A 282 7.56 -16.16 11.20
CA ASP A 282 6.31 -16.35 11.98
C ASP A 282 5.19 -15.39 11.51
N SER A 283 5.57 -14.23 10.96
CA SER A 283 4.60 -13.24 10.50
C SER A 283 3.96 -13.52 9.14
N ASP A 284 4.58 -14.34 8.30
CA ASP A 284 3.98 -14.81 7.04
C ASP A 284 2.83 -15.78 7.34
N ALA A 285 2.94 -16.54 8.45
CA ALA A 285 1.87 -17.37 8.98
C ALA A 285 0.78 -16.55 9.70
N GLU A 286 1.15 -15.47 10.40
CA GLU A 286 0.19 -14.58 11.10
C GLU A 286 -0.53 -13.59 10.16
N ALA A 287 0.01 -13.26 8.98
CA ALA A 287 -0.72 -12.46 7.98
C ALA A 287 -1.99 -13.20 7.51
N SER A 288 -1.91 -14.53 7.38
CA SER A 288 -3.05 -15.42 7.13
C SER A 288 -3.98 -15.61 8.35
N ALA A 289 -3.56 -15.20 9.56
CA ALA A 289 -4.30 -15.40 10.80
C ALA A 289 -4.86 -14.10 11.41
N SER A 290 -4.57 -12.94 10.81
CA SER A 290 -5.04 -11.63 11.29
C SER A 290 -6.46 -11.26 10.83
N GLU A 291 -7.26 -12.25 10.41
CA GLU A 291 -8.72 -12.10 10.41
C GLU A 291 -9.22 -12.05 11.86
N SER A 292 -10.13 -11.11 12.14
CA SER A 292 -10.78 -10.83 13.43
C SER A 292 -10.07 -9.90 14.43
N GLU A 293 -9.60 -8.74 13.98
CA GLU A 293 -9.84 -7.54 14.77
C GLU A 293 -11.27 -7.06 14.43
N GLU A 294 -12.28 -7.71 15.02
CA GLU A 294 -13.62 -7.17 15.08
C GLU A 294 -13.52 -5.81 15.80
N GLU A 295 -13.79 -4.73 15.06
CA GLU A 295 -14.21 -3.48 15.70
C GLU A 295 -15.38 -3.85 16.61
N ASP A 296 -15.13 -3.68 17.91
CA ASP A 296 -16.08 -3.91 19.00
C ASP A 296 -17.22 -2.88 18.94
N ASP A 297 -18.05 -2.96 17.91
CA ASP A 297 -19.40 -2.38 17.91
C ASP A 297 -20.27 -3.28 18.80
N ASN A 298 -20.00 -3.14 20.10
CA ASN A 298 -20.77 -3.71 21.20
C ASN A 298 -22.15 -3.03 21.31
N GLU A 299 -22.96 -3.05 20.25
CA GLU A 299 -24.39 -2.85 20.38
C GLU A 299 -25.02 -4.19 20.77
N VAL A 300 -24.84 -4.56 22.04
CA VAL A 300 -25.36 -5.80 22.64
C VAL A 300 -26.86 -5.91 22.31
N PRO A 301 -27.29 -6.89 21.48
CA PRO A 301 -28.70 -7.05 21.13
C PRO A 301 -29.52 -7.25 22.40
N TYR A 302 -30.60 -6.49 22.58
CA TYR A 302 -31.44 -6.51 23.76
C TYR A 302 -31.89 -7.95 24.08
N ASN A 303 -31.26 -8.55 25.10
CA ASN A 303 -31.47 -9.92 25.54
C ASN A 303 -32.18 -9.94 26.91
N PRO A 304 -33.51 -9.78 26.93
CA PRO A 304 -34.28 -9.61 28.17
C PRO A 304 -34.26 -10.84 29.11
N LYS A 305 -33.63 -11.96 28.71
CA LYS A 305 -33.50 -13.17 29.54
C LYS A 305 -32.05 -13.61 29.79
N ASN A 306 -31.04 -12.87 29.33
CA ASN A 306 -29.61 -13.20 29.51
C ASN A 306 -29.25 -14.66 29.13
N LEU A 307 -29.91 -15.25 28.12
CA LEU A 307 -29.50 -16.55 27.59
C LEU A 307 -28.24 -16.36 26.73
N PRO A 308 -27.22 -17.24 26.83
CA PRO A 308 -26.05 -17.14 25.99
C PRO A 308 -26.42 -17.29 24.52
N LEU A 309 -25.79 -16.45 23.70
CA LEU A 309 -25.98 -16.42 22.27
C LEU A 309 -25.24 -17.62 21.65
N GLY A 310 -25.85 -18.21 20.63
CA GLY A 310 -25.16 -19.20 19.81
C GLY A 310 -24.13 -18.53 18.91
N TRP A 311 -23.40 -19.34 18.16
CA TRP A 311 -22.52 -18.90 17.06
C TRP A 311 -23.28 -18.16 15.93
N ASP A 312 -24.62 -18.23 15.93
CA ASP A 312 -25.56 -17.56 15.02
C ASP A 312 -26.12 -16.24 15.61
N GLY A 313 -25.60 -15.74 16.74
CA GLY A 313 -26.09 -14.52 17.40
C GLY A 313 -27.52 -14.60 17.97
N LYS A 314 -28.27 -15.66 17.68
CA LYS A 314 -29.61 -15.92 18.22
C LYS A 314 -29.53 -16.57 19.62
N PRO A 315 -30.48 -16.29 20.53
CA PRO A 315 -30.52 -16.93 21.85
C PRO A 315 -30.65 -18.45 21.71
N ILE A 316 -29.73 -19.22 22.29
CA ILE A 316 -29.75 -20.69 22.23
C ILE A 316 -31.05 -21.20 22.89
N PRO A 317 -31.80 -22.12 22.26
CA PRO A 317 -32.98 -22.72 22.89
C PRO A 317 -32.70 -23.27 24.30
N TYR A 318 -33.58 -22.99 25.27
CA TYR A 318 -33.35 -23.28 26.69
C TYR A 318 -33.06 -24.76 27.01
N TRP A 319 -33.65 -25.69 26.25
CA TRP A 319 -33.38 -27.13 26.40
C TRP A 319 -31.97 -27.50 25.94
N LEU A 320 -31.47 -26.88 24.87
CA LEU A 320 -30.13 -27.09 24.32
C LEU A 320 -29.06 -26.47 25.23
N TYR A 321 -29.38 -25.31 25.81
CA TYR A 321 -28.59 -24.65 26.85
C TYR A 321 -28.39 -25.54 28.09
N LYS A 322 -29.46 -26.20 28.57
CA LYS A 322 -29.38 -27.18 29.66
C LYS A 322 -28.71 -28.49 29.26
N LEU A 323 -28.95 -28.98 28.04
CA LEU A 323 -28.39 -30.25 27.55
C LEU A 323 -26.86 -30.19 27.46
N HIS A 324 -26.31 -29.09 26.94
CA HIS A 324 -24.86 -28.91 26.80
C HIS A 324 -24.19 -28.32 28.05
N GLY A 325 -24.93 -28.14 29.14
CA GLY A 325 -24.37 -27.65 30.42
C GLY A 325 -23.84 -26.22 30.37
N LEU A 326 -24.26 -25.42 29.38
CA LEU A 326 -23.84 -24.01 29.23
C LEU A 326 -24.31 -23.13 30.40
N ASN A 327 -25.24 -23.62 31.21
CA ASN A 327 -25.71 -22.99 32.45
C ASN A 327 -24.76 -23.15 33.64
N ILE A 328 -23.71 -23.95 33.49
CA ILE A 328 -22.70 -24.16 34.52
C ILE A 328 -21.51 -23.27 34.18
N SER A 329 -21.18 -22.37 35.10
CA SER A 329 -20.00 -21.52 34.98
C SER A 329 -18.80 -22.16 35.68
N TYR A 330 -17.65 -22.08 35.03
CA TYR A 330 -16.36 -22.52 35.56
C TYR A 330 -15.40 -21.34 35.52
N ASN A 331 -14.64 -21.14 36.59
CA ASN A 331 -13.66 -20.06 36.66
C ASN A 331 -12.24 -20.63 36.56
N CYS A 332 -11.35 -19.93 35.87
CA CYS A 332 -9.94 -20.27 35.79
C CYS A 332 -9.09 -19.12 36.34
N GLU A 333 -8.37 -19.37 37.43
CA GLU A 333 -7.55 -18.37 38.12
C GLU A 333 -6.31 -17.99 37.29
N ILE A 334 -5.67 -18.97 36.66
CA ILE A 334 -4.51 -18.78 35.77
C ILE A 334 -4.84 -17.84 34.59
N CYS A 335 -6.10 -17.80 34.15
CA CYS A 335 -6.59 -16.90 33.11
C CYS A 335 -7.08 -15.53 33.64
N GLY A 336 -6.74 -15.16 34.88
CA GLY A 336 -7.21 -13.91 35.51
C GLY A 336 -8.65 -13.99 36.04
N ASN A 337 -9.03 -15.14 36.61
CA ASN A 337 -10.40 -15.43 37.08
C ASN A 337 -11.49 -15.29 36.00
N PHE A 338 -11.14 -15.59 34.75
CA PHE A 338 -12.10 -15.57 33.64
C PHE A 338 -13.13 -16.70 33.78
N THR A 339 -14.40 -16.37 33.53
CA THR A 339 -15.52 -17.31 33.63
C THR A 339 -15.85 -17.94 32.27
N TYR A 340 -15.72 -19.25 32.18
CA TYR A 340 -16.13 -20.05 31.03
C TYR A 340 -17.52 -20.65 31.27
N LYS A 341 -18.38 -20.60 30.24
CA LYS A 341 -19.72 -21.19 30.28
C LYS A 341 -19.72 -22.57 29.64
N GLY A 342 -19.95 -23.58 30.47
CA GLY A 342 -20.09 -24.97 30.06
C GLY A 342 -18.80 -25.80 30.09
N PRO A 343 -18.92 -27.12 30.32
CA PRO A 343 -17.75 -27.99 30.49
C PRO A 343 -16.87 -28.10 29.24
N LYS A 344 -17.47 -28.10 28.04
CA LYS A 344 -16.74 -28.25 26.77
C LYS A 344 -15.85 -27.03 26.48
N ALA A 345 -16.38 -25.83 26.68
CA ALA A 345 -15.60 -24.59 26.55
C ALA A 345 -14.47 -24.55 27.58
N PHE A 346 -14.77 -24.95 28.82
CA PHE A 346 -13.79 -25.06 29.87
C PHE A 346 -12.77 -26.20 29.66
N GLN A 347 -13.02 -27.22 28.87
CA GLN A 347 -11.96 -28.18 28.53
C GLN A 347 -11.06 -27.66 27.40
N ARG A 348 -11.65 -26.95 26.43
CA ARG A 348 -10.90 -26.40 25.30
C ARG A 348 -9.93 -25.29 25.72
N HIS A 349 -10.30 -24.49 26.73
CA HIS A 349 -9.49 -23.34 27.13
C HIS A 349 -8.06 -23.69 27.59
N PHE A 350 -7.80 -24.91 28.07
CA PHE A 350 -6.45 -25.34 28.46
C PHE A 350 -5.46 -25.33 27.28
N ALA A 351 -5.94 -25.50 26.06
CA ALA A 351 -5.15 -25.43 24.83
C ALA A 351 -5.23 -24.06 24.14
N GLU A 352 -6.05 -23.14 24.64
CA GLU A 352 -6.20 -21.80 24.07
C GLU A 352 -5.04 -20.88 24.51
N TRP A 353 -4.72 -19.89 23.66
CA TRP A 353 -3.59 -18.99 23.85
C TRP A 353 -3.59 -18.28 25.21
N ARG A 354 -4.77 -17.84 25.70
CA ARG A 354 -4.88 -17.12 26.98
C ARG A 354 -4.38 -17.96 28.15
N HIS A 355 -4.73 -19.24 28.20
CA HIS A 355 -4.27 -20.14 29.26
C HIS A 355 -2.78 -20.47 29.11
N ALA A 356 -2.33 -20.72 27.87
CA ALA A 356 -0.91 -20.95 27.58
C ALA A 356 -0.04 -19.74 27.97
N HIS A 357 -0.53 -18.52 27.74
CA HIS A 357 0.13 -17.29 28.13
C HIS A 357 0.19 -17.15 29.66
N GLY A 358 -0.92 -17.41 30.36
CA GLY A 358 -0.94 -17.42 31.83
C GLY A 358 0.08 -18.41 32.42
N MET A 359 0.15 -19.62 31.87
CA MET A 359 1.16 -20.62 32.26
C MET A 359 2.60 -20.16 31.98
N ARG A 360 2.82 -19.47 30.85
CA ARG A 360 4.12 -18.89 30.49
C ARG A 360 4.54 -17.78 31.47
N CYS A 361 3.61 -16.92 31.90
CA CYS A 361 3.88 -15.90 32.92
C CYS A 361 4.27 -16.49 34.27
N LEU A 362 3.76 -17.68 34.60
CA LEU A 362 4.16 -18.45 35.79
C LEU A 362 5.47 -19.22 35.62
N GLY A 363 6.05 -19.24 34.42
CA GLY A 363 7.27 -20.00 34.10
C GLY A 363 7.06 -21.51 34.02
N ILE A 364 5.81 -21.96 33.82
CA ILE A 364 5.44 -23.38 33.73
C ILE A 364 5.20 -23.74 32.25
N PRO A 365 5.82 -24.81 31.71
CA PRO A 365 5.54 -25.25 30.34
C PRO A 365 4.13 -25.82 30.21
N ASN A 366 3.35 -25.32 29.26
CA ASN A 366 1.98 -25.81 28.99
C ASN A 366 2.01 -27.20 28.36
N THR A 367 1.93 -28.24 29.21
CA THR A 367 1.94 -29.65 28.81
C THR A 367 0.68 -30.35 29.34
N ALA A 368 0.34 -31.51 28.78
CA ALA A 368 -0.87 -32.26 29.16
C ALA A 368 -0.93 -32.64 30.66
N HIS A 369 0.20 -32.62 31.37
CA HIS A 369 0.23 -32.82 32.83
C HIS A 369 -0.57 -31.76 33.61
N PHE A 370 -0.74 -30.57 33.05
CA PHE A 370 -1.46 -29.46 33.68
C PHE A 370 -2.92 -29.35 33.22
N ALA A 371 -3.43 -30.36 32.49
CA ALA A 371 -4.84 -30.39 32.12
C ALA A 371 -5.73 -30.42 33.38
N ASN A 372 -6.80 -29.61 33.40
CA ASN A 372 -7.73 -29.42 34.51
C ASN A 372 -7.16 -28.69 35.75
N VAL A 373 -5.94 -28.15 35.68
CA VAL A 373 -5.39 -27.32 36.78
C VAL A 373 -5.79 -25.87 36.57
N THR A 374 -6.58 -25.31 37.48
CA THR A 374 -7.07 -23.93 37.37
C THR A 374 -6.53 -22.97 38.40
N GLN A 375 -6.13 -23.48 39.57
CA GLN A 375 -5.54 -22.66 40.64
C GLN A 375 -4.05 -22.49 40.41
N ILE A 376 -3.56 -21.29 40.70
CA ILE A 376 -2.14 -20.96 40.50
C ILE A 376 -1.26 -21.74 41.48
N GLU A 377 -1.71 -21.87 42.74
CA GLU A 377 -1.01 -22.58 43.81
C GLU A 377 -0.81 -24.06 43.47
N ASP A 378 -1.87 -24.73 42.98
CA ASP A 378 -1.82 -26.13 42.56
C ASP A 378 -0.89 -26.36 41.37
N ALA A 379 -0.89 -25.44 40.39
CA ALA A 379 -0.01 -25.51 39.24
C ALA A 379 1.47 -25.42 39.64
N LEU A 380 1.81 -24.52 40.55
CA LEU A 380 3.17 -24.38 41.08
C LEU A 380 3.60 -25.62 41.86
N ALA A 381 2.75 -26.13 42.75
CA ALA A 381 3.04 -27.33 43.54
C ALA A 381 3.23 -28.58 42.65
N LEU A 382 2.43 -28.71 41.59
CA LEU A 382 2.57 -29.80 40.62
C LEU A 382 3.86 -29.65 39.81
N TRP A 383 4.22 -28.43 39.41
CA TRP A 383 5.44 -28.16 38.67
C TRP A 383 6.70 -28.47 39.49
N GLU A 384 6.73 -28.10 40.78
CA GLU A 384 7.84 -28.44 41.67
C GLU A 384 8.02 -29.95 41.82
N LYS A 385 6.93 -30.71 41.98
CA LYS A 385 6.97 -32.17 42.02
C LYS A 385 7.48 -32.78 40.73
N LEU A 386 6.99 -32.32 39.58
CA LEU A 386 7.44 -32.81 38.26
C LEU A 386 8.91 -32.46 38.00
N LYS A 387 9.36 -31.28 38.44
CA LYS A 387 10.76 -30.87 38.34
C LYS A 387 11.67 -31.74 39.19
N ALA A 388 11.27 -32.05 40.43
CA ALA A 388 12.01 -32.95 41.31
C ALA A 388 12.07 -34.37 40.73
N GLN A 389 10.96 -34.89 40.22
CA GLN A 389 10.92 -36.22 39.60
C GLN A 389 11.79 -36.29 38.35
N LYS A 390 11.69 -35.31 37.44
CA LYS A 390 12.54 -35.25 36.25
C LYS A 390 14.02 -35.07 36.58
N GLN A 391 14.36 -34.36 37.66
CA GLN A 391 15.74 -34.24 38.13
C GLN A 391 16.27 -35.55 38.69
N ALA A 392 15.43 -36.35 39.36
CA ALA A 392 15.80 -37.67 39.86
C ALA A 392 15.92 -38.72 38.74
N GLU A 393 15.11 -38.62 37.68
CA GLU A 393 15.19 -39.51 36.51
C GLU A 393 16.31 -39.10 35.52
N ARG A 394 16.85 -37.89 35.65
CA ARG A 394 17.90 -37.39 34.77
C ARG A 394 19.23 -38.02 35.17
N TRP A 395 19.66 -38.99 34.36
CA TRP A 395 20.98 -39.62 34.46
C TRP A 395 22.09 -38.56 34.61
N GLN A 396 22.86 -38.67 35.68
CA GLN A 396 23.96 -37.74 35.99
C GLN A 396 25.31 -38.43 35.71
N PRO A 397 25.93 -38.22 34.53
CA PRO A 397 27.19 -38.87 34.17
C PRO A 397 28.29 -38.69 35.22
N GLU A 398 28.36 -37.52 35.85
CA GLU A 398 29.40 -37.25 36.87
C GLU A 398 29.30 -38.14 38.12
N GLN A 399 28.09 -38.60 38.47
CA GLN A 399 27.82 -39.36 39.69
C GLN A 399 27.50 -40.83 39.42
N GLU A 400 26.85 -41.13 38.29
CA GLU A 400 26.32 -42.44 37.94
C GLU A 400 27.18 -43.18 36.90
N GLU A 401 28.10 -42.51 36.20
CA GLU A 401 29.06 -43.16 35.30
C GLU A 401 30.29 -43.63 36.08
N GLU A 402 30.52 -44.93 36.08
CA GLU A 402 31.61 -45.59 36.80
C GLU A 402 32.80 -45.84 35.86
N PHE A 403 34.00 -45.46 36.30
CA PHE A 403 35.27 -45.69 35.64
C PHE A 403 36.14 -46.61 36.49
N GLU A 404 36.88 -47.51 35.84
CA GLU A 404 37.85 -48.38 36.49
C GLU A 404 39.26 -47.79 36.37
N ASP A 405 39.96 -47.71 37.50
CA ASP A 405 41.36 -47.28 37.56
C ASP A 405 42.34 -48.41 37.16
N SER A 406 43.60 -48.10 36.91
CA SER A 406 44.69 -49.04 36.60
C SER A 406 44.89 -50.15 37.64
N LEU A 407 44.42 -49.92 38.88
CA LEU A 407 44.43 -50.87 39.99
C LEU A 407 43.12 -51.69 40.13
N GLY A 408 42.15 -51.50 39.24
CA GLY A 408 40.87 -52.20 39.25
C GLY A 408 39.83 -51.64 40.25
N ASN A 409 40.06 -50.44 40.78
CA ASN A 409 39.12 -49.78 41.67
C ASN A 409 38.06 -49.02 40.87
N VAL A 410 36.79 -49.20 41.21
CA VAL A 410 35.66 -48.51 40.56
C VAL A 410 35.40 -47.19 41.26
N VAL A 411 35.46 -46.10 40.50
CA VAL A 411 35.24 -44.73 40.96
C VAL A 411 34.29 -44.00 40.02
N ASN A 412 33.50 -43.06 40.52
CA ASN A 412 32.62 -42.28 39.65
C ASN A 412 33.44 -41.35 38.75
N ARG A 413 32.89 -40.94 37.61
CA ARG A 413 33.57 -40.11 36.63
C ARG A 413 34.20 -38.85 37.22
N LYS A 414 33.50 -38.17 38.12
CA LYS A 414 34.02 -36.94 38.74
C LYS A 414 35.27 -37.21 39.55
N THR A 415 35.25 -38.23 40.40
CA THR A 415 36.43 -38.61 41.19
C THR A 415 37.56 -39.12 40.31
N TYR A 416 37.26 -39.85 39.24
CA TYR A 416 38.25 -40.26 38.25
C TYR A 416 38.92 -39.05 37.57
N GLU A 417 38.14 -38.09 37.07
CA GLU A 417 38.67 -36.88 36.41
C GLU A 417 39.48 -36.02 37.40
N ASP A 418 39.04 -35.90 38.65
CA ASP A 418 39.76 -35.15 39.69
C ASP A 418 41.08 -35.84 40.08
N LEU A 419 41.09 -37.16 40.26
CA LEU A 419 42.30 -37.94 40.52
C LEU A 419 43.27 -37.89 39.32
N LYS A 420 42.75 -37.92 38.09
CA LYS A 420 43.53 -37.75 36.87
C LYS A 420 44.20 -36.37 36.81
N ARG A 421 43.47 -35.31 37.16
CA ARG A 421 44.00 -33.94 37.21
C ARG A 421 45.07 -33.76 38.29
N GLN A 422 44.94 -34.49 39.40
CA GLN A 422 45.93 -34.51 40.49
C GLN A 422 47.14 -35.42 40.20
N GLY A 423 47.09 -36.22 39.11
CA GLY A 423 48.15 -37.15 38.74
C GLY A 423 48.22 -38.41 39.62
N LEU A 424 47.09 -38.82 40.19
CA LEU A 424 46.96 -39.93 41.15
C LEU A 424 46.38 -41.22 40.55
N LEU A 425 46.19 -41.28 39.22
CA LEU A 425 45.71 -42.44 38.45
C LEU A 425 46.75 -42.94 37.45
#